data_AF-A0A0M6Y3V1-F1
#
_entry.id   AF-A0A0M6Y3V1-F1
#
_cell.length_a   1.000
_cell.length_b   1.000
_cell.length_c   1.000
_cell.angle_alpha   90.00
_cell.angle_beta   90.00
_cell.angle_gamma   90.00
#
_symmetry.space_group_name_H-M   'P 1'
#
loop_
_entity.id
_entity.type
_entity.pdbx_description
1 polymer ?
#
loop_
_entity_poly.entity_id
_entity_poly.type
_entity_poly.pdbx_seq_one_letter_code
_entity_poly.pdbx_strand_id
1 'polypeptide(L)'
;MLFVPLPFVNALLLALVFVFLKKSNGATATRAFLMLIALCCLQSIVLGLRWGYNVDALRFVQPLLAALLPPLAYESFRGLVDQAAPGRFRLAAAPLAALVILGLMLAAPILLDSALVLLFLAYAVALARIAWRGPDGLGLARLDEAAAAHRALWLAAFCLCLSALFDLVILFDFERSGGSHAAILVSNANIVSLLLIGLAARTAGHAQTETNTEPEPAPQTATSEDAEIVARVDALMTAQHLHRDDTLNLSRLARRAGLPARQLSQAINRVCDMNVSRYVNDFRIKDVCTLLRQDGITVTEAMYRAGFSTKSNFNREFLRVTGMTPDQWRKAESRDLEQKDRMAR
;
A
#
# COMPACT_ATOMS: atom_id res chain seq x y z
N MET A 1 -16.62 31.54 -26.80
CA MET A 1 -15.49 30.59 -26.65
C MET A 1 -15.94 29.51 -25.68
N LEU A 2 -15.71 28.23 -25.98
CA LEU A 2 -16.06 27.13 -25.08
C LEU A 2 -15.14 27.20 -23.84
N PHE A 3 -15.63 27.75 -22.73
CA PHE A 3 -14.87 27.78 -21.47
C PHE A 3 -14.91 26.38 -20.85
N VAL A 4 -13.73 25.77 -20.66
CA VAL A 4 -13.60 24.46 -20.01
C VAL A 4 -12.97 24.68 -18.63
N PRO A 5 -13.76 24.59 -17.55
CA PRO A 5 -13.24 24.65 -16.19
C PRO A 5 -12.12 23.65 -15.93
N LEU A 6 -11.06 24.08 -15.23
CA LEU A 6 -9.93 23.22 -14.83
C LEU A 6 -10.32 21.92 -14.12
N PRO A 7 -11.40 21.85 -13.30
CA PRO A 7 -11.85 20.59 -12.72
C PRO A 7 -12.20 19.51 -13.76
N PHE A 8 -12.60 19.86 -14.98
CA PHE A 8 -12.85 18.85 -16.02
C PHE A 8 -11.55 18.25 -16.57
N VAL A 9 -10.48 19.04 -16.63
CA VAL A 9 -9.15 18.54 -17.01
C VAL A 9 -8.64 17.55 -15.95
N ASN A 10 -8.80 17.89 -14.66
CA ASN A 10 -8.46 17.02 -13.56
C ASN A 10 -9.31 15.72 -13.57
N ALA A 11 -10.61 15.83 -13.87
CA ALA A 11 -11.48 14.66 -14.04
C ALA A 11 -11.03 13.76 -15.19
N LEU A 12 -10.69 14.34 -16.34
CA LEU A 12 -10.19 13.59 -17.51
C LEU A 12 -8.89 12.84 -17.16
N LEU A 13 -7.96 13.50 -16.49
CA LEU A 13 -6.69 12.91 -16.11
C LEU A 13 -6.88 11.75 -15.11
N LEU A 14 -7.76 11.91 -14.13
CA LEU A 14 -8.15 10.84 -13.20
C LEU A 14 -8.85 9.67 -13.92
N ALA A 15 -9.71 9.96 -14.91
CA ALA A 15 -10.35 8.94 -15.72
C ALA A 15 -9.35 8.14 -16.57
N LEU A 16 -8.33 8.80 -17.14
CA LEU A 16 -7.24 8.13 -17.84
C LEU A 16 -6.45 7.21 -16.88
N VAL A 17 -6.12 7.68 -15.68
CA VAL A 17 -5.47 6.86 -14.65
C VAL A 17 -6.35 5.66 -14.28
N PHE A 18 -7.66 5.85 -14.11
CA PHE A 18 -8.61 4.76 -13.82
C PHE A 18 -8.61 3.69 -14.91
N VAL A 19 -8.71 4.10 -16.18
CA VAL A 19 -8.70 3.17 -17.32
C VAL A 19 -7.36 2.45 -17.43
N PHE A 20 -6.25 3.17 -17.24
CA PHE A 20 -4.91 2.60 -17.24
C PHE A 20 -4.76 1.51 -16.17
N LEU A 21 -5.16 1.80 -14.94
CA LEU A 21 -5.11 0.84 -13.83
C LEU A 21 -6.02 -0.38 -14.05
N LYS A 22 -7.20 -0.19 -14.68
CA LYS A 22 -8.12 -1.28 -15.01
C LYS A 22 -7.59 -2.16 -16.15
N LYS A 23 -6.90 -1.57 -17.13
CA LYS A 23 -6.35 -2.28 -18.30
C LYS A 23 -5.04 -3.02 -17.98
N SER A 24 -4.26 -2.52 -17.02
CA SER A 24 -3.01 -3.12 -16.53
C SER A 24 -3.21 -4.41 -15.70
N ASN A 25 -4.16 -5.27 -16.09
CA ASN A 25 -4.57 -6.53 -15.44
C ASN A 25 -3.40 -7.23 -14.70
N GLY A 26 -3.31 -7.07 -13.38
CA GLY A 26 -2.20 -7.61 -12.60
C GLY A 26 -2.08 -7.00 -11.21
N ALA A 27 -2.75 -7.62 -10.23
CA ALA A 27 -2.37 -7.70 -8.82
C ALA A 27 -2.19 -6.42 -7.96
N THR A 28 -2.24 -5.19 -8.50
CA THR A 28 -1.72 -4.01 -7.77
C THR A 28 -2.80 -3.05 -7.25
N ALA A 29 -3.94 -2.90 -7.94
CA ALA A 29 -5.00 -1.96 -7.56
C ALA A 29 -6.14 -2.65 -6.80
N THR A 30 -6.29 -2.38 -5.50
CA THR A 30 -7.44 -2.83 -4.70
C THR A 30 -8.74 -2.20 -5.22
N ARG A 31 -9.87 -2.89 -5.06
CA ARG A 31 -11.20 -2.36 -5.44
C ARG A 31 -11.48 -0.99 -4.78
N ALA A 32 -11.05 -0.80 -3.54
CA ALA A 32 -11.17 0.46 -2.81
C ALA A 32 -10.38 1.60 -3.47
N PHE A 33 -9.19 1.32 -4.03
CA PHE A 33 -8.38 2.31 -4.74
C PHE A 33 -9.04 2.75 -6.06
N LEU A 34 -9.64 1.83 -6.80
CA LEU A 34 -10.42 2.16 -8.00
C LEU A 34 -11.67 2.99 -7.65
N MET A 35 -12.37 2.65 -6.56
CA MET A 35 -13.50 3.44 -6.05
C MET A 35 -13.07 4.85 -5.63
N LEU A 36 -11.91 4.98 -5.00
CA LEU A 36 -11.34 6.28 -4.62
C LEU A 36 -11.08 7.16 -5.86
N ILE A 37 -10.42 6.62 -6.89
CA ILE A 37 -10.14 7.39 -8.13
C ILE A 37 -11.45 7.76 -8.84
N ALA A 38 -12.41 6.84 -8.91
CA ALA A 38 -13.72 7.13 -9.49
C ALA A 38 -14.46 8.24 -8.73
N LEU A 39 -14.39 8.22 -7.39
CA LEU A 39 -14.97 9.26 -6.55
C LEU A 39 -14.27 10.62 -6.74
N CYS A 40 -12.94 10.66 -6.80
CA CYS A 40 -12.19 11.88 -7.11
C CYS A 40 -12.58 12.45 -8.47
N CYS A 41 -12.75 11.59 -9.49
CA CYS A 41 -13.21 12.00 -10.81
C CYS A 41 -14.61 12.62 -10.74
N LEU A 42 -15.56 11.95 -10.06
CA LEU A 42 -16.91 12.46 -9.86
C LEU A 42 -16.91 13.81 -9.12
N GLN A 43 -16.13 13.94 -8.05
CA GLN A 43 -16.01 15.20 -7.31
C GLN A 43 -15.46 16.33 -8.18
N SER A 44 -14.46 16.03 -9.02
CA SER A 44 -13.89 17.00 -9.95
C SER A 44 -14.91 17.47 -11.00
N ILE A 45 -15.75 16.57 -11.52
CA ILE A 45 -16.87 16.93 -12.42
C ILE A 45 -17.89 17.82 -11.70
N VAL A 46 -18.30 17.44 -10.48
CA VAL A 46 -19.27 18.19 -9.68
C VAL A 46 -18.74 19.59 -9.35
N LEU A 47 -17.44 19.72 -9.10
CA LEU A 47 -16.78 21.00 -8.86
C LEU A 47 -16.79 21.88 -10.12
N GLY A 48 -16.50 21.29 -11.29
CA GLY A 48 -16.55 21.98 -12.59
C GLY A 48 -17.95 22.44 -12.97
N LEU A 49 -18.97 21.61 -12.71
CA LEU A 49 -20.37 21.97 -12.94
C LEU A 49 -20.84 23.11 -12.00
N ARG A 50 -20.50 23.04 -10.71
CA ARG A 50 -20.90 24.07 -9.74
C ARG A 50 -20.23 25.41 -10.05
N TRP A 51 -18.90 25.45 -10.14
CA TRP A 51 -18.16 26.71 -10.23
C TRP A 51 -17.95 27.21 -11.66
N GLY A 52 -18.02 26.32 -12.64
CA GLY A 52 -17.81 26.67 -14.05
C GLY A 52 -19.09 26.97 -14.82
N TYR A 53 -20.19 26.31 -14.45
CA TYR A 53 -21.49 26.47 -15.09
C TYR A 53 -22.57 26.98 -14.12
N ASN A 54 -22.21 27.40 -12.91
CA ASN A 54 -23.11 27.94 -11.87
C ASN A 54 -24.27 27.02 -11.51
N VAL A 55 -24.04 25.70 -11.48
CA VAL A 55 -25.05 24.73 -11.05
C VAL A 55 -25.10 24.66 -9.52
N ASP A 56 -25.81 25.60 -8.90
CA ASP A 56 -25.84 25.77 -7.44
C ASP A 56 -26.45 24.59 -6.66
N ALA A 57 -27.33 23.80 -7.29
CA ALA A 57 -27.93 22.61 -6.67
C ALA A 57 -26.88 21.61 -6.18
N LEU A 58 -25.69 21.60 -6.79
CA LEU A 58 -24.59 20.71 -6.43
C LEU A 58 -23.93 21.04 -5.09
N ARG A 59 -24.23 22.21 -4.49
CA ARG A 59 -23.72 22.58 -3.16
C ARG A 59 -24.10 21.58 -2.06
N PHE A 60 -25.23 20.88 -2.22
CA PHE A 60 -25.70 19.87 -1.26
C PHE A 60 -25.04 18.50 -1.46
N VAL A 61 -24.57 18.22 -2.68
CA VAL A 61 -23.94 16.94 -3.03
C VAL A 61 -22.45 16.94 -2.68
N GLN A 62 -21.79 18.10 -2.79
CA GLN A 62 -20.34 18.22 -2.58
C GLN A 62 -19.86 17.75 -1.19
N PRO A 63 -20.47 18.17 -0.07
CA PRO A 63 -20.08 17.69 1.26
C PRO A 63 -20.19 16.17 1.42
N LEU A 64 -21.23 15.57 0.81
CA LEU A 64 -21.45 14.12 0.88
C LEU A 64 -20.38 13.36 0.12
N LEU A 65 -20.00 13.82 -1.07
CA LEU A 65 -18.91 13.21 -1.86
C LEU A 65 -17.57 13.38 -1.16
N ALA A 66 -17.30 14.57 -0.59
CA ALA A 66 -16.08 14.83 0.17
C ALA A 66 -15.97 13.93 1.41
N ALA A 67 -17.07 13.65 2.11
CA ALA A 67 -17.09 12.80 3.30
C ALA A 67 -16.70 11.33 3.02
N LEU A 68 -16.96 10.85 1.80
CA LEU A 68 -16.65 9.48 1.39
C LEU A 68 -15.13 9.29 1.14
N LEU A 69 -14.42 10.36 0.85
CA LEU A 69 -13.06 10.35 0.33
C LEU A 69 -12.02 9.88 1.36
N PRO A 70 -11.93 10.45 2.58
CA PRO A 70 -10.93 10.04 3.56
C PRO A 70 -11.06 8.58 4.04
N PRO A 71 -12.28 8.05 4.33
CA PRO A 71 -12.46 6.63 4.66
C PRO A 71 -12.05 5.68 3.51
N LEU A 72 -12.40 6.01 2.26
CA LEU A 72 -12.00 5.22 1.09
C LEU A 72 -10.50 5.25 0.86
N ALA A 73 -9.86 6.41 1.03
CA ALA A 73 -8.42 6.56 0.96
C ALA A 73 -7.74 5.66 2.01
N TYR A 74 -8.22 5.71 3.26
CA TYR A 74 -7.69 4.86 4.32
C TYR A 74 -7.80 3.36 4.03
N GLU A 75 -8.98 2.88 3.60
CA GLU A 75 -9.16 1.47 3.25
C GLU A 75 -8.31 1.05 2.04
N SER A 76 -8.11 1.95 1.06
CA SER A 76 -7.30 1.65 -0.13
C SER A 76 -5.86 1.28 0.23
N PHE A 77 -5.26 1.97 1.20
CA PHE A 77 -3.90 1.72 1.66
C PHE A 77 -3.83 0.67 2.76
N ARG A 78 -4.84 0.59 3.64
CA ARG A 78 -4.87 -0.42 4.69
C ARG A 78 -5.04 -1.83 4.13
N GLY A 79 -5.78 -1.99 3.03
CA GLY A 79 -5.85 -3.26 2.30
C GLY A 79 -4.52 -3.71 1.67
N LEU A 80 -3.54 -2.80 1.51
CA LEU A 80 -2.18 -3.15 1.10
C LEU A 80 -1.35 -3.69 2.29
N VAL A 81 -1.68 -3.29 3.52
CA VAL A 81 -1.02 -3.74 4.76
C VAL A 81 -1.61 -5.05 5.27
N ASP A 82 -2.94 -5.16 5.31
CA ASP A 82 -3.66 -6.34 5.77
C ASP A 82 -4.39 -6.98 4.56
N GLN A 83 -3.86 -8.07 4.00
CA GLN A 83 -4.57 -8.85 2.94
C GLN A 83 -5.81 -9.60 3.47
N ALA A 84 -6.22 -9.38 4.72
CA ALA A 84 -7.43 -9.94 5.27
C ALA A 84 -8.67 -9.29 4.64
N ALA A 85 -9.66 -10.10 4.26
CA ALA A 85 -10.92 -9.61 3.71
C ALA A 85 -11.50 -8.47 4.58
N PRO A 86 -12.00 -7.39 3.96
CA PRO A 86 -12.53 -6.26 4.72
C PRO A 86 -13.78 -6.73 5.50
N GLY A 87 -13.72 -6.66 6.83
CA GLY A 87 -14.87 -6.98 7.68
C GLY A 87 -16.05 -6.04 7.39
N ARG A 88 -17.29 -6.48 7.63
CA ARG A 88 -18.53 -5.70 7.41
C ARG A 88 -18.48 -4.28 8.01
N PHE A 89 -17.88 -4.12 9.18
CA PHE A 89 -17.70 -2.82 9.84
C PHE A 89 -16.75 -1.87 9.08
N ARG A 90 -15.83 -2.39 8.28
CA ARG A 90 -14.84 -1.59 7.52
C ARG A 90 -15.46 -0.96 6.27
N LEU A 91 -16.28 -1.70 5.53
CA LEU A 91 -17.03 -1.12 4.40
C LEU A 91 -18.08 -0.10 4.84
N ALA A 92 -18.54 -0.17 6.08
CA ALA A 92 -19.54 0.75 6.62
C ALA A 92 -18.99 2.14 6.96
N ALA A 93 -17.66 2.31 7.08
CA ALA A 93 -17.07 3.58 7.52
C ALA A 93 -17.33 4.76 6.55
N ALA A 94 -17.21 4.52 5.24
CA ALA A 94 -17.49 5.53 4.23
C ALA A 94 -18.97 5.98 4.22
N PRO A 95 -19.97 5.07 4.07
CA PRO A 95 -21.38 5.48 4.09
C PRO A 95 -21.79 6.07 5.45
N LEU A 96 -21.20 5.61 6.56
CA LEU A 96 -21.44 6.21 7.88
C LEU A 96 -20.97 7.67 7.94
N ALA A 97 -19.78 7.98 7.43
CA ALA A 97 -19.27 9.35 7.36
C ALA A 97 -20.20 10.25 6.52
N ALA A 98 -20.64 9.77 5.35
CA ALA A 98 -21.60 10.50 4.52
C ALA A 98 -22.95 10.71 5.22
N LEU A 99 -23.43 9.73 6.00
CA LEU A 99 -24.68 9.83 6.75
C LEU A 99 -24.57 10.82 7.92
N VAL A 100 -23.43 10.87 8.60
CA VAL A 100 -23.13 11.89 9.63
C VAL A 100 -23.12 13.28 9.01
N ILE A 101 -22.45 13.47 7.86
CA ILE A 101 -22.43 14.76 7.16
C ILE A 101 -23.83 15.13 6.66
N LEU A 102 -24.63 14.17 6.17
CA LEU A 102 -26.02 14.41 5.80
C LEU A 102 -26.85 14.88 7.00
N GLY A 103 -26.69 14.23 8.16
CA GLY A 103 -27.34 14.62 9.41
C GLY A 103 -26.95 16.04 9.84
N LEU A 104 -25.67 16.39 9.79
CA LEU A 104 -25.18 17.74 10.08
C LEU A 104 -25.71 18.77 9.08
N MET A 105 -25.79 18.41 7.80
CA MET A 105 -26.34 19.29 6.76
C MET A 105 -27.80 19.64 7.02
N LEU A 106 -28.57 18.73 7.64
CA LEU A 106 -29.98 18.95 7.95
C LEU A 106 -30.20 19.62 9.31
N ALA A 107 -29.39 19.27 10.33
CA ALA A 107 -29.62 19.68 11.71
C ALA A 107 -28.73 20.85 12.19
N ALA A 108 -27.49 20.94 11.71
CA ALA A 108 -26.52 21.94 12.16
C ALA A 108 -25.54 22.34 11.03
N PRO A 109 -26.01 23.06 9.98
CA PRO A 109 -25.18 23.41 8.82
C PRO A 109 -23.91 24.19 9.19
N ILE A 110 -23.94 24.97 10.28
CA ILE A 110 -22.81 25.76 10.76
C ILE A 110 -21.60 24.90 11.20
N LEU A 111 -21.82 23.63 11.54
CA LEU A 111 -20.75 22.71 11.94
C LEU A 111 -20.16 21.94 10.76
N LEU A 112 -20.77 22.02 9.57
CA LEU A 112 -20.45 21.16 8.43
C LEU A 112 -18.99 21.29 7.98
N ASP A 113 -18.51 22.52 7.82
CA ASP A 113 -17.14 22.76 7.34
C ASP A 113 -16.10 22.28 8.36
N SER A 114 -16.33 22.57 9.64
CA SER A 114 -15.46 22.09 10.73
C SER A 114 -15.45 20.56 10.84
N ALA A 115 -16.60 19.90 10.65
CA ALA A 115 -16.71 18.45 10.67
C ALA A 115 -15.98 17.80 9.50
N LEU A 116 -16.06 18.38 8.30
CA LEU A 116 -15.30 17.92 7.13
C LEU A 116 -13.80 18.07 7.35
N VAL A 117 -13.33 19.24 7.81
CA VAL A 117 -11.91 19.47 8.11
C VAL A 117 -11.39 18.45 9.14
N LEU A 118 -12.14 18.23 10.23
CA LEU A 118 -11.77 17.25 11.25
C LEU A 118 -11.75 15.82 10.71
N LEU A 119 -12.70 15.45 9.85
CA LEU A 119 -12.73 14.14 9.19
C LEU A 119 -11.47 13.92 8.35
N PHE A 120 -11.12 14.89 7.49
CA PHE A 120 -9.93 14.82 6.66
C PHE A 120 -8.65 14.72 7.51
N LEU A 121 -8.53 15.56 8.54
CA LEU A 121 -7.36 15.55 9.43
C LEU A 121 -7.25 14.25 10.22
N ALA A 122 -8.36 13.72 10.75
CA ALA A 122 -8.38 12.46 11.49
C ALA A 122 -7.87 11.29 10.63
N TYR A 123 -8.31 11.22 9.36
CA TYR A 123 -7.87 10.20 8.42
C TYR A 123 -6.46 10.44 7.89
N ALA A 124 -6.03 11.70 7.73
CA ALA A 124 -4.64 12.02 7.43
C ALA A 124 -3.70 11.52 8.54
N VAL A 125 -4.05 11.77 9.80
CA VAL A 125 -3.32 11.25 10.97
C VAL A 125 -3.37 9.72 11.01
N ALA A 126 -4.51 9.10 10.69
CA ALA A 126 -4.62 7.64 10.64
C ALA A 126 -3.69 7.03 9.55
N LEU A 127 -3.63 7.62 8.36
CA LEU A 127 -2.69 7.23 7.30
C LEU A 127 -1.23 7.48 7.72
N ALA A 128 -0.93 8.62 8.32
CA ALA A 128 0.41 8.95 8.82
C ALA A 128 0.86 7.97 9.92
N ARG A 129 -0.04 7.51 10.78
CA ARG A 129 0.25 6.45 11.77
C ARG A 129 0.59 5.11 11.11
N ILE A 130 -0.06 4.77 10.00
CA ILE A 130 0.33 3.59 9.21
C ILE A 130 1.71 3.83 8.59
N ALA A 131 1.96 5.04 8.06
CA ALA A 131 3.23 5.39 7.43
C ALA A 131 4.40 5.36 8.42
N TRP A 132 4.19 5.85 9.64
CA TRP A 132 5.21 5.81 10.70
C TRP A 132 5.64 4.41 11.12
N ARG A 133 4.88 3.36 10.79
CA ARG A 133 5.33 1.96 11.01
C ARG A 133 6.45 1.54 10.05
N GLY A 134 6.84 2.41 9.12
CA GLY A 134 7.92 2.20 8.17
C GLY A 134 7.53 1.28 7.00
N PRO A 135 8.39 1.19 5.97
CA PRO A 135 8.25 0.24 4.87
C PRO A 135 8.15 -1.22 5.36
N ASP A 136 8.79 -1.51 6.50
CA ASP A 136 8.93 -2.85 7.08
C ASP A 136 7.66 -3.33 7.81
N GLY A 137 6.73 -2.41 8.11
CA GLY A 137 5.39 -2.71 8.67
C GLY A 137 4.34 -3.06 7.61
N LEU A 138 4.60 -2.82 6.32
CA LEU A 138 3.71 -3.09 5.17
C LEU A 138 3.80 -4.54 4.68
N GLY A 139 3.94 -5.48 5.61
CA GLY A 139 4.31 -6.88 5.36
C GLY A 139 3.77 -7.46 4.06
N LEU A 140 4.69 -7.81 3.14
CA LEU A 140 4.53 -8.53 1.86
C LEU A 140 4.52 -7.76 0.54
N ALA A 141 4.54 -6.43 0.49
CA ALA A 141 4.80 -5.81 -0.80
C ALA A 141 6.21 -6.23 -1.26
N ARG A 142 6.36 -6.69 -2.52
CA ARG A 142 7.66 -7.06 -3.09
C ARG A 142 8.64 -5.93 -2.75
N LEU A 143 9.89 -6.24 -2.42
CA LEU A 143 10.78 -5.32 -1.72
C LEU A 143 10.97 -3.94 -2.44
N ASP A 144 10.66 -3.84 -3.73
CA ASP A 144 10.54 -2.57 -4.50
C ASP A 144 9.14 -1.89 -4.43
N GLU A 145 8.05 -2.65 -4.31
CA GLU A 145 6.68 -2.17 -4.12
C GLU A 145 6.47 -1.58 -2.71
N ALA A 146 7.17 -2.06 -1.69
CA ALA A 146 7.03 -1.58 -0.30
C ALA A 146 7.46 -0.11 -0.14
N ALA A 147 8.58 0.28 -0.77
CA ALA A 147 9.07 1.65 -0.75
C ALA A 147 8.18 2.59 -1.58
N ALA A 148 7.60 2.10 -2.69
CA ALA A 148 6.62 2.85 -3.46
C ALA A 148 5.31 3.03 -2.68
N ALA A 149 4.81 1.98 -2.02
CA ALA A 149 3.62 2.03 -1.18
C ALA A 149 3.78 2.97 0.02
N HIS A 150 4.94 2.95 0.68
CA HIS A 150 5.26 3.87 1.77
C HIS A 150 5.30 5.34 1.30
N ARG A 151 5.93 5.62 0.15
CA ARG A 151 5.91 6.97 -0.46
C ARG A 151 4.49 7.41 -0.84
N ALA A 152 3.71 6.51 -1.42
CA ALA A 152 2.31 6.77 -1.78
C ALA A 152 1.43 7.04 -0.54
N LEU A 153 1.72 6.38 0.58
CA LEU A 153 1.02 6.58 1.85
C LEU A 153 1.28 7.96 2.45
N TRP A 154 2.54 8.41 2.45
CA TRP A 154 2.91 9.77 2.85
C TRP A 154 2.32 10.82 1.92
N LEU A 155 2.34 10.57 0.61
CA LEU A 155 1.72 11.44 -0.37
C LEU A 155 0.20 11.56 -0.13
N ALA A 156 -0.49 10.44 0.13
CA ALA A 156 -1.92 10.44 0.41
C ALA A 156 -2.26 11.19 1.72
N ALA A 157 -1.49 10.97 2.79
CA ALA A 157 -1.64 11.72 4.04
C ALA A 157 -1.42 13.23 3.82
N PHE A 158 -0.40 13.59 3.05
CA PHE A 158 -0.12 14.98 2.65
C PHE A 158 -1.28 15.59 1.84
N CYS A 159 -1.82 14.86 0.85
CA CYS A 159 -2.97 15.30 0.06
C CYS A 159 -4.20 15.56 0.94
N LEU A 160 -4.49 14.71 1.94
CA LEU A 160 -5.60 14.93 2.86
C LEU A 160 -5.38 16.17 3.74
N CYS A 161 -4.17 16.35 4.28
CA CYS A 161 -3.83 17.56 5.04
C CYS A 161 -3.97 18.83 4.20
N LEU A 162 -3.49 18.78 2.96
CA LEU A 162 -3.58 19.92 2.04
C LEU A 162 -5.03 20.22 1.66
N SER A 163 -5.87 19.21 1.46
CA SER A 163 -7.31 19.39 1.23
C SER A 163 -7.96 20.08 2.42
N ALA A 164 -7.69 19.60 3.64
CA ALA A 164 -8.20 20.22 4.87
C ALA A 164 -7.74 21.69 5.01
N LEU A 165 -6.51 22.01 4.60
CA LEU A 165 -6.00 23.38 4.57
C LEU A 165 -6.79 24.25 3.59
N PHE A 166 -7.06 23.77 2.37
CA PHE A 166 -7.87 24.52 1.41
C PHE A 166 -9.30 24.74 1.92
N ASP A 167 -9.90 23.74 2.56
CA ASP A 167 -11.23 23.87 3.17
C ASP A 167 -11.24 24.95 4.28
N LEU A 168 -10.19 25.01 5.11
CA LEU A 168 -10.02 26.08 6.10
C LEU A 168 -9.84 27.47 5.48
N VAL A 169 -9.05 27.58 4.41
CA VAL A 169 -8.83 28.86 3.72
C VAL A 169 -10.12 29.33 3.05
N ILE A 170 -10.90 28.41 2.47
CA ILE A 170 -12.23 28.71 1.91
C ILE A 170 -13.18 29.16 3.01
N LEU A 171 -13.25 28.44 4.14
CA LEU A 171 -14.06 28.83 5.29
C LEU A 171 -13.74 30.26 5.76
N PHE A 172 -12.45 30.58 5.88
CA PHE A 172 -12.00 31.92 6.28
C PHE A 172 -12.34 33.01 5.25
N ASP A 173 -12.29 32.71 3.94
CA ASP A 173 -12.73 33.65 2.89
C ASP A 173 -14.25 33.88 2.92
N PHE A 174 -15.03 32.86 3.26
CA PHE A 174 -16.48 33.01 3.46
C PHE A 174 -16.80 33.93 4.65
N GLU A 175 -16.08 33.79 5.77
CA GLU A 175 -16.27 34.65 6.95
C GLU A 175 -15.84 36.11 6.70
N ARG A 176 -14.73 36.32 5.99
CA ARG A 176 -14.11 37.65 5.84
C ARG A 176 -14.58 38.41 4.60
N SER A 177 -14.81 37.71 3.49
CA SER A 177 -15.08 38.29 2.17
C SER A 177 -16.42 37.85 1.57
N GLY A 178 -17.20 37.03 2.29
CA GLY A 178 -18.44 36.46 1.76
C GLY A 178 -18.23 35.46 0.61
N GLY A 179 -17.02 34.89 0.49
CA GLY A 179 -16.69 33.89 -0.53
C GLY A 179 -16.36 34.46 -1.91
N SER A 180 -16.08 35.76 -2.01
CA SER A 180 -15.76 36.43 -3.29
C SER A 180 -14.54 35.83 -4.00
N HIS A 181 -13.63 35.19 -3.26
CA HIS A 181 -12.43 34.58 -3.82
C HIS A 181 -12.52 33.05 -3.90
N ALA A 182 -13.61 32.43 -3.42
CA ALA A 182 -13.75 30.97 -3.34
C ALA A 182 -13.49 30.28 -4.69
N ALA A 183 -13.95 30.84 -5.80
CA ALA A 183 -13.70 30.30 -7.14
C ALA A 183 -12.20 30.30 -7.51
N ILE A 184 -11.45 31.34 -7.13
CA ILE A 184 -10.00 31.44 -7.36
C ILE A 184 -9.25 30.47 -6.46
N LEU A 185 -9.64 30.37 -5.18
CA LEU A 185 -9.07 29.40 -4.23
C LEU A 185 -9.24 27.97 -4.73
N VAL A 186 -10.44 27.62 -5.20
CA VAL A 186 -10.76 26.32 -5.79
C VAL A 186 -9.94 26.07 -7.06
N SER A 187 -9.78 27.09 -7.92
CA SER A 187 -8.95 26.99 -9.12
C SER A 187 -7.48 26.69 -8.77
N ASN A 188 -6.93 27.40 -7.79
CA ASN A 188 -5.56 27.18 -7.31
C ASN A 188 -5.38 25.79 -6.69
N ALA A 189 -6.37 25.32 -5.92
CA ALA A 189 -6.37 23.97 -5.37
C ALA A 189 -6.31 22.89 -6.47
N ASN A 190 -7.01 23.10 -7.60
CA ASN A 190 -6.96 22.18 -8.73
C ASN A 190 -5.57 22.12 -9.40
N ILE A 191 -4.86 23.25 -9.49
CA ILE A 191 -3.49 23.27 -10.00
C ILE A 191 -2.58 22.40 -9.11
N VAL A 192 -2.71 22.55 -7.79
CA VAL A 192 -1.94 21.71 -6.86
C VAL A 192 -2.33 20.24 -6.95
N SER A 193 -3.63 19.93 -7.10
CA SER A 193 -4.11 18.57 -7.36
C SER A 193 -3.46 17.96 -8.62
N LEU A 194 -3.42 18.69 -9.73
CA LEU A 194 -2.79 18.21 -10.97
C LEU A 194 -1.30 17.90 -10.77
N LEU A 195 -0.58 18.74 -10.03
CA LEU A 195 0.83 18.52 -9.71
C LEU A 195 1.02 17.28 -8.82
N LEU A 196 0.13 17.09 -7.84
CA LEU A 196 0.12 15.92 -6.95
C LEU A 196 -0.21 14.63 -7.69
N ILE A 197 -1.14 14.65 -8.65
CA ILE A 197 -1.41 13.48 -9.49
C ILE A 197 -0.19 13.16 -10.36
N GLY A 198 0.50 14.17 -10.90
CA GLY A 198 1.76 13.98 -11.62
C GLY A 198 2.85 13.34 -10.75
N LEU A 199 2.99 13.78 -9.50
CA LEU A 199 3.91 13.19 -8.54
C LEU A 199 3.51 11.75 -8.17
N ALA A 200 2.22 11.52 -7.93
CA ALA A 200 1.67 10.19 -7.68
C ALA A 200 1.96 9.23 -8.85
N ALA A 201 1.76 9.69 -10.09
CA ALA A 201 2.05 8.93 -11.30
C ALA A 201 3.55 8.58 -11.42
N ARG A 202 4.47 9.47 -11.03
CA ARG A 202 5.91 9.16 -10.97
C ARG A 202 6.23 8.12 -9.90
N THR A 203 5.60 8.22 -8.73
CA THR A 203 5.80 7.24 -7.64
C THR A 203 5.25 5.86 -8.01
N ALA A 204 4.16 5.80 -8.77
CA ALA A 204 3.61 4.56 -9.32
C ALA A 204 4.43 4.03 -10.52
N GLY A 205 4.96 4.92 -11.37
CA GLY A 205 5.75 4.57 -12.55
C GLY A 205 7.09 3.92 -12.24
N HIS A 206 7.68 4.19 -11.08
CA HIS A 206 8.87 3.47 -10.61
C HIS A 206 8.60 2.00 -10.25
N ALA A 207 7.35 1.61 -9.95
CA ALA A 207 6.98 0.19 -9.79
C ALA A 207 6.80 -0.52 -11.15
N GLN A 208 6.56 0.25 -12.22
CA GLN A 208 6.33 -0.28 -13.58
C GLN A 208 7.54 -0.20 -14.51
N THR A 209 8.59 0.55 -14.17
CA THR A 209 9.82 0.55 -14.99
C THR A 209 10.52 -0.82 -14.96
N GLU A 210 10.19 -1.69 -14.00
CA GLU A 210 10.57 -3.11 -14.01
C GLU A 210 9.52 -4.05 -14.63
N THR A 211 8.29 -3.57 -14.85
CA THR A 211 7.14 -4.38 -15.32
C THR A 211 6.75 -4.13 -16.78
N ASN A 212 7.17 -3.02 -17.40
CA ASN A 212 7.04 -2.83 -18.85
C ASN A 212 8.15 -3.60 -19.58
N THR A 213 8.04 -4.92 -19.54
CA THR A 213 8.62 -5.76 -20.58
C THR A 213 7.59 -5.83 -21.70
N GLU A 214 8.07 -5.53 -22.90
CA GLU A 214 7.82 -6.26 -24.14
C GLU A 214 7.05 -7.59 -23.96
N PRO A 215 6.15 -8.00 -24.88
CA PRO A 215 5.33 -9.19 -24.72
C PRO A 215 6.16 -10.38 -24.27
N GLU A 216 5.80 -10.95 -23.12
CA GLU A 216 6.43 -12.13 -22.54
C GLU A 216 6.56 -13.22 -23.61
N PRO A 217 7.79 -13.62 -24.02
CA PRO A 217 7.94 -14.82 -24.83
C PRO A 217 7.45 -15.99 -23.98
N ALA A 218 6.78 -16.95 -24.62
CA ALA A 218 6.31 -18.20 -24.03
C ALA A 218 7.27 -18.81 -22.98
N PRO A 219 6.77 -19.52 -21.95
CA PRO A 219 7.56 -20.00 -20.82
C PRO A 219 8.86 -20.66 -21.29
N GLN A 220 9.97 -19.95 -21.09
CA GLN A 220 11.31 -20.47 -21.35
C GLN A 220 11.62 -21.43 -20.20
N THR A 221 11.86 -22.69 -20.52
CA THR A 221 12.37 -23.70 -19.58
C THR A 221 13.64 -23.18 -18.90
N ALA A 222 13.80 -23.46 -17.61
CA ALA A 222 14.97 -23.08 -16.83
C ALA A 222 16.26 -23.46 -17.58
N THR A 223 17.14 -22.50 -17.78
CA THR A 223 18.42 -22.71 -18.48
C THR A 223 19.50 -23.16 -17.49
N SER A 224 20.61 -23.72 -18.00
CA SER A 224 21.79 -24.02 -17.17
C SER A 224 22.33 -22.75 -16.48
N GLU A 225 22.25 -21.60 -17.15
CA GLU A 225 22.68 -20.31 -16.61
C GLU A 225 21.79 -19.84 -15.46
N ASP A 226 20.47 -20.04 -15.55
CA ASP A 226 19.54 -19.74 -14.45
C ASP A 226 19.87 -20.58 -13.20
N ALA A 227 20.22 -21.86 -13.38
CA ALA A 227 20.61 -22.74 -12.29
C ALA A 227 21.95 -22.31 -11.64
N GLU A 228 22.92 -21.87 -12.43
CA GLU A 228 24.20 -21.32 -11.93
C GLU A 228 24.00 -20.04 -11.12
N ILE A 229 23.10 -19.15 -11.58
CA ILE A 229 22.73 -17.93 -10.85
C ILE A 229 22.15 -18.28 -9.48
N VAL A 230 21.19 -19.22 -9.43
CA VAL A 230 20.57 -19.64 -8.17
C VAL A 230 21.59 -20.31 -7.25
N ALA A 231 22.46 -21.19 -7.76
CA ALA A 231 23.51 -21.82 -6.97
C ALA A 231 24.50 -20.81 -6.37
N ARG A 232 24.89 -19.78 -7.14
CA ARG A 232 25.73 -18.69 -6.65
C ARG A 232 25.05 -17.90 -5.52
N VAL A 233 23.76 -17.65 -5.64
CA VAL A 233 22.98 -16.93 -4.63
C VAL A 233 22.80 -17.78 -3.39
N ASP A 234 22.49 -19.08 -3.51
CA ASP A 234 22.43 -20.05 -2.41
C ASP A 234 23.74 -20.06 -1.60
N ALA A 235 24.88 -20.08 -2.30
CA ALA A 235 26.20 -20.04 -1.67
C ALA A 235 26.43 -18.73 -0.89
N LEU A 236 26.05 -17.59 -1.47
CA LEU A 236 26.16 -16.29 -0.80
C LEU A 236 25.23 -16.17 0.41
N MET A 237 23.99 -16.64 0.27
CA MET A 237 22.99 -16.67 1.35
C MET A 237 23.49 -17.48 2.54
N THR A 238 24.09 -18.65 2.26
CA THR A 238 24.59 -19.55 3.29
C THR A 238 25.88 -19.04 3.93
N ALA A 239 26.85 -18.58 3.12
CA ALA A 239 28.18 -18.17 3.60
C ALA A 239 28.15 -16.86 4.40
N GLN A 240 27.31 -15.89 4.01
CA GLN A 240 27.26 -14.57 4.64
C GLN A 240 26.03 -14.39 5.54
N HIS A 241 25.18 -15.42 5.66
CA HIS A 241 23.90 -15.35 6.37
C HIS A 241 23.06 -14.12 5.98
N LEU A 242 23.04 -13.78 4.69
CA LEU A 242 22.38 -12.56 4.20
C LEU A 242 20.90 -12.53 4.57
N HIS A 243 20.25 -13.69 4.70
CA HIS A 243 18.86 -13.78 5.13
C HIS A 243 18.61 -13.18 6.53
N ARG A 244 19.61 -13.10 7.40
CA ARG A 244 19.48 -12.51 8.75
C ARG A 244 19.42 -10.99 8.74
N ASP A 245 19.85 -10.35 7.65
CA ASP A 245 19.67 -8.90 7.46
C ASP A 245 18.17 -8.62 7.23
N ASP A 246 17.55 -7.93 8.18
CA ASP A 246 16.14 -7.55 8.11
C ASP A 246 15.87 -6.51 7.00
N THR A 247 16.92 -5.81 6.56
CA THR A 247 16.88 -4.82 5.47
C THR A 247 17.24 -5.37 4.09
N LEU A 248 17.41 -6.70 3.96
CA LEU A 248 17.73 -7.34 2.67
C LEU A 248 16.60 -7.16 1.66
N ASN A 249 16.92 -6.62 0.48
CA ASN A 249 16.02 -6.48 -0.65
C ASN A 249 16.60 -7.07 -1.95
N LEU A 250 15.79 -7.18 -3.00
CA LEU A 250 16.20 -7.72 -4.30
C LEU A 250 17.43 -7.00 -4.84
N SER A 251 17.43 -5.67 -4.84
CA SER A 251 18.54 -4.86 -5.37
C SER A 251 19.83 -5.09 -4.59
N ARG A 252 19.76 -5.22 -3.26
CA ARG A 252 20.91 -5.52 -2.39
C ARG A 252 21.43 -6.94 -2.62
N LEU A 253 20.53 -7.92 -2.76
CA LEU A 253 20.90 -9.30 -3.06
C LEU A 253 21.57 -9.40 -4.43
N ALA A 254 21.01 -8.75 -5.45
CA ALA A 254 21.61 -8.70 -6.79
C ALA A 254 22.98 -8.01 -6.77
N ARG A 255 23.10 -6.88 -6.05
CA ARG A 255 24.38 -6.17 -5.90
C ARG A 255 25.43 -7.02 -5.19
N ARG A 256 25.06 -7.79 -4.15
CA ARG A 256 25.96 -8.75 -3.48
C ARG A 256 26.31 -9.93 -4.38
N ALA A 257 25.37 -10.37 -5.20
CA ALA A 257 25.59 -11.39 -6.21
C ALA A 257 26.31 -10.86 -7.45
N GLY A 258 26.56 -9.56 -7.59
CA GLY A 258 27.17 -8.97 -8.80
C GLY A 258 26.34 -9.19 -10.07
N LEU A 259 25.02 -9.26 -9.94
CA LEU A 259 24.07 -9.54 -11.01
C LEU A 259 23.02 -8.42 -11.13
N PRO A 260 22.45 -8.18 -12.33
CA PRO A 260 21.25 -7.37 -12.49
C PRO A 260 20.06 -7.95 -11.72
N ALA A 261 19.31 -7.10 -11.01
CA ALA A 261 18.15 -7.50 -10.20
C ALA A 261 17.10 -8.31 -10.99
N ARG A 262 16.87 -7.91 -12.24
CA ARG A 262 15.94 -8.58 -13.15
C ARG A 262 16.38 -10.00 -13.50
N GLN A 263 17.67 -10.20 -13.82
CA GLN A 263 18.20 -11.54 -14.12
C GLN A 263 18.08 -12.47 -12.91
N LEU A 264 18.44 -11.96 -11.73
CA LEU A 264 18.28 -12.70 -10.48
C LEU A 264 16.83 -13.12 -10.21
N SER A 265 15.88 -12.18 -10.36
CA SER A 265 14.46 -12.48 -10.15
C SER A 265 13.91 -13.50 -11.15
N GLN A 266 14.34 -13.45 -12.41
CA GLN A 266 13.91 -14.39 -13.44
C GLN A 266 14.49 -15.78 -13.20
N ALA A 267 15.79 -15.87 -12.87
CA ALA A 267 16.45 -17.14 -12.56
C ALA A 267 15.78 -17.85 -11.38
N ILE A 268 15.55 -17.13 -10.27
CA ILE A 268 14.86 -17.68 -9.09
C ILE A 268 13.44 -18.12 -9.44
N ASN A 269 12.71 -17.33 -10.23
CA ASN A 269 11.34 -17.69 -10.61
C ASN A 269 11.28 -18.94 -11.48
N ARG A 270 12.20 -19.08 -12.44
CA ARG A 270 12.24 -20.22 -13.36
C ARG A 270 12.73 -21.51 -12.71
N VAL A 271 13.72 -21.42 -11.81
CA VAL A 271 14.35 -22.59 -11.18
C VAL A 271 13.59 -23.02 -9.93
N CYS A 272 13.14 -22.08 -9.11
CA CYS A 272 12.54 -22.37 -7.81
C CYS A 272 11.00 -22.26 -7.79
N ASP A 273 10.38 -21.86 -8.91
CA ASP A 273 8.94 -21.60 -9.03
C ASP A 273 8.39 -20.68 -7.92
N MET A 274 9.21 -19.71 -7.50
CA MET A 274 8.86 -18.79 -6.43
C MET A 274 9.42 -17.40 -6.65
N ASN A 275 8.93 -16.42 -5.90
CA ASN A 275 9.50 -15.08 -5.92
C ASN A 275 10.67 -14.98 -4.94
N VAL A 276 11.52 -13.96 -5.13
CA VAL A 276 12.72 -13.74 -4.31
C VAL A 276 12.41 -13.58 -2.82
N SER A 277 11.25 -13.00 -2.47
CA SER A 277 10.86 -12.88 -1.07
C SER A 277 10.56 -14.24 -0.42
N ARG A 278 9.83 -15.13 -1.11
CA ARG A 278 9.58 -16.50 -0.64
C ARG A 278 10.88 -17.28 -0.52
N TYR A 279 11.75 -17.15 -1.53
CA TYR A 279 13.07 -17.74 -1.52
C TYR A 279 13.90 -17.31 -0.29
N VAL A 280 14.00 -16.01 0.00
CA VAL A 280 14.69 -15.51 1.21
C VAL A 280 14.00 -16.00 2.50
N ASN A 281 12.67 -15.96 2.56
CA ASN A 281 11.93 -16.39 3.75
C ASN A 281 12.11 -17.88 4.04
N ASP A 282 12.27 -18.73 3.01
CA ASP A 282 12.57 -20.16 3.21
C ASP A 282 13.90 -20.35 3.96
N PHE A 283 14.93 -19.54 3.63
CA PHE A 283 16.19 -19.53 4.41
C PHE A 283 15.96 -19.06 5.85
N ARG A 284 15.18 -17.98 6.05
CA ARG A 284 14.88 -17.47 7.39
C ARG A 284 14.15 -18.52 8.23
N ILE A 285 13.14 -19.20 7.69
CA ILE A 285 12.41 -20.23 8.44
C ILE A 285 13.30 -21.43 8.77
N LYS A 286 14.16 -21.88 7.85
CA LYS A 286 15.15 -22.93 8.14
C LYS A 286 16.08 -22.55 9.30
N ASP A 287 16.51 -21.30 9.34
CA ASP A 287 17.34 -20.76 10.42
C ASP A 287 16.57 -20.68 11.75
N VAL A 288 15.30 -20.22 11.73
CA VAL A 288 14.43 -20.27 12.91
C VAL A 288 14.31 -21.69 13.44
N CYS A 289 13.99 -22.67 12.59
CA CYS A 289 13.88 -24.07 13.03
C CYS A 289 15.19 -24.57 13.67
N THR A 290 16.33 -24.15 13.15
CA THR A 290 17.64 -24.47 13.74
C THR A 290 17.83 -23.82 15.10
N LEU A 291 17.47 -22.54 15.25
CA LEU A 291 17.54 -21.81 16.52
C LEU A 291 16.56 -22.36 17.58
N LEU A 292 15.37 -22.79 17.16
CA LEU A 292 14.34 -23.33 18.05
C LEU A 292 14.72 -24.68 18.67
N ARG A 293 15.73 -25.38 18.13
CA ARG A 293 16.30 -26.60 18.72
C ARG A 293 17.29 -26.31 19.85
N GLN A 294 17.75 -25.08 19.97
CA GLN A 294 18.69 -24.69 21.03
C GLN A 294 17.92 -24.36 22.31
N ASP A 295 18.39 -24.87 23.44
CA ASP A 295 17.78 -24.60 24.74
C ASP A 295 17.83 -23.09 25.08
N GLY A 296 16.74 -22.59 25.66
CA GLY A 296 16.64 -21.21 26.14
C GLY A 296 16.28 -20.15 25.09
N ILE A 297 16.22 -20.48 23.79
CA ILE A 297 15.77 -19.52 22.78
C ILE A 297 14.23 -19.46 22.74
N THR A 298 13.66 -18.26 22.80
CA THR A 298 12.20 -18.07 22.63
C THR A 298 11.83 -17.98 21.15
N VAL A 299 10.55 -18.25 20.82
CA VAL A 299 10.07 -18.10 19.42
C VAL A 299 10.28 -16.69 18.90
N THR A 300 10.03 -15.69 19.76
CA THR A 300 10.22 -14.28 19.44
C THR A 300 11.70 -13.95 19.20
N GLU A 301 12.60 -14.49 20.02
CA GLU A 301 14.05 -14.29 19.83
C GLU A 301 14.53 -14.92 18.51
N ALA A 302 14.11 -16.16 18.23
CA ALA A 302 14.49 -16.85 17.00
C ALA A 302 13.98 -16.11 15.75
N MET A 303 12.75 -15.58 15.81
CA MET A 303 12.17 -14.76 14.74
C MET A 303 13.06 -13.56 14.40
N TYR A 304 13.45 -12.76 15.40
CA TYR A 304 14.27 -11.58 15.18
C TYR A 304 15.69 -11.93 14.71
N ARG A 305 16.31 -12.97 15.28
CA ARG A 305 17.65 -13.44 14.85
C ARG A 305 17.70 -13.92 13.41
N ALA A 306 16.61 -14.48 12.91
CA ALA A 306 16.49 -14.92 11.53
C ALA A 306 16.16 -13.78 10.55
N GLY A 307 16.07 -12.52 11.01
CA GLY A 307 15.83 -11.35 10.17
C GLY A 307 14.36 -11.05 9.89
N PHE A 308 13.40 -11.63 10.64
CA PHE A 308 12.00 -11.22 10.55
C PHE A 308 11.74 -9.97 11.41
N SER A 309 11.15 -8.94 10.80
CA SER A 309 10.75 -7.71 11.48
C SER A 309 9.38 -7.78 12.15
N THR A 310 8.46 -8.62 11.65
CA THR A 310 7.08 -8.68 12.14
C THR A 310 6.58 -10.11 12.41
N LYS A 311 5.83 -10.27 13.50
CA LYS A 311 5.24 -11.54 13.94
C LYS A 311 4.23 -12.13 12.96
N SER A 312 3.45 -11.27 12.27
CA SER A 312 2.45 -11.72 11.30
C SER A 312 3.10 -12.34 10.06
N ASN A 313 4.16 -11.72 9.52
CA ASN A 313 4.93 -12.29 8.41
C ASN A 313 5.56 -13.61 8.81
N PHE A 314 6.25 -13.62 9.95
CA PHE A 314 6.86 -14.81 10.50
C PHE A 314 5.87 -15.98 10.64
N ASN A 315 4.74 -15.79 11.33
CA ASN A 315 3.77 -16.86 11.56
C ASN A 315 3.21 -17.45 10.26
N ARG A 316 2.94 -16.60 9.26
CA ARG A 316 2.43 -17.04 7.95
C ARG A 316 3.47 -17.84 7.18
N GLU A 317 4.69 -17.34 7.07
CA GLU A 317 5.76 -18.05 6.35
C GLU A 317 6.17 -19.33 7.09
N PHE A 318 6.19 -19.30 8.42
CA PHE A 318 6.46 -20.48 9.23
C PHE A 318 5.40 -21.55 9.00
N LEU A 319 4.10 -21.19 9.02
CA LEU A 319 3.02 -22.11 8.70
C LEU A 319 3.10 -22.63 7.27
N ARG A 320 3.43 -21.78 6.29
CA ARG A 320 3.57 -22.19 4.88
C ARG A 320 4.67 -23.22 4.70
N VAL A 321 5.83 -23.00 5.32
CA VAL A 321 7.02 -23.85 5.15
C VAL A 321 6.94 -25.13 5.99
N THR A 322 6.43 -25.04 7.22
CA THR A 322 6.43 -26.16 8.18
C THR A 322 5.09 -26.88 8.31
N GLY A 323 3.99 -26.29 7.81
CA GLY A 323 2.64 -26.82 7.97
C GLY A 323 2.02 -26.63 9.36
N MET A 324 2.75 -26.06 10.32
CA MET A 324 2.26 -25.86 11.69
C MET A 324 2.72 -24.53 12.29
N THR A 325 2.17 -24.15 13.45
CA THR A 325 2.60 -22.93 14.15
C THR A 325 3.95 -23.13 14.85
N PRO A 326 4.73 -22.07 15.13
CA PRO A 326 6.02 -22.18 15.83
C PRO A 326 5.95 -22.91 17.18
N ASP A 327 4.89 -22.66 17.95
CA ASP A 327 4.68 -23.30 19.25
C ASP A 327 4.36 -24.80 19.10
N GLN A 328 3.58 -25.17 18.08
CA GLN A 328 3.30 -26.57 17.76
C GLN A 328 4.56 -27.28 17.27
N TRP A 329 5.34 -26.62 16.42
CA TRP A 329 6.61 -27.14 15.91
C TRP A 329 7.59 -27.45 17.04
N ARG A 330 7.77 -26.51 17.97
CA ARG A 330 8.63 -26.71 19.14
C ARG A 330 8.20 -27.91 19.99
N LYS A 331 6.89 -28.05 20.24
CA LYS A 331 6.35 -29.18 21.01
C LYS A 331 6.50 -30.52 20.28
N ALA A 332 6.39 -30.52 18.96
CA ALA A 332 6.59 -31.71 18.15
C ALA A 332 8.07 -32.15 18.18
N GLU A 333 8.98 -31.20 18.03
CA GLU A 333 10.43 -31.46 18.06
C GLU A 333 10.89 -31.97 19.43
N SER A 334 10.41 -31.37 20.53
CA SER A 334 10.77 -31.83 21.89
C SER A 334 10.31 -33.27 22.15
N ARG A 335 9.13 -33.65 21.64
CA ARG A 335 8.61 -35.01 21.74
C ARG A 335 9.41 -36.02 20.92
N ASP A 336 9.84 -35.65 19.72
CA ASP A 336 10.65 -36.51 18.85
C ASP A 336 12.04 -36.77 19.45
N LEU A 337 12.66 -35.75 20.04
CA LEU A 337 13.94 -35.87 20.76
C LEU A 337 13.83 -36.80 21.98
N GLU A 338 12.80 -36.64 22.82
CA GLU A 338 12.57 -37.53 23.97
C GLU A 338 12.26 -38.97 23.58
N GLN A 339 11.68 -39.19 22.40
CA GLN A 339 11.37 -40.53 21.90
C GLN A 339 12.61 -41.22 21.33
N LYS A 340 13.48 -40.48 20.64
CA LYS A 340 14.79 -40.97 20.18
C LYS A 340 15.71 -41.32 21.35
N ASP A 341 15.76 -40.48 22.38
CA ASP A 341 16.55 -40.75 23.60
C ASP A 341 16.06 -41.98 24.37
N ARG A 342 14.75 -42.28 24.30
CA ARG A 342 14.17 -43.48 24.90
C ARG A 342 14.42 -44.76 24.09
N MET A 343 14.56 -44.66 22.77
CA MET A 343 14.88 -45.81 21.91
C MET A 343 16.39 -46.12 21.85
N ALA A 344 17.24 -45.15 22.19
CA ALA A 344 18.69 -45.29 22.23
C ALA A 344 19.23 -45.84 23.57
N ARG A 345 18.36 -46.01 24.58
CA ARG A 345 18.65 -46.60 25.90
C ARG A 345 18.08 -48.01 25.96
#